data_AF-A0A1X7TLW7-F1
#
_entry.id   AF-A0A1X7TLW7-F1
#
_cell.length_a   1.000
_cell.length_b   1.000
_cell.length_c   1.000
_cell.angle_alpha   90.00
_cell.angle_beta   90.00
_cell.angle_gamma   90.00
#
_symmetry.space_group_name_H-M   'P 1'
#
loop_
_entity.id
_entity.type
_entity.pdbx_description
1 polymer ?
#
loop_
_entity_poly.entity_id
_entity_poly.type
_entity_poly.pdbx_seq_one_letter_code
_entity_poly.pdbx_strand_id
1 'polypeptide(L)'
;MQEAERDIFHYSLIFLFVSFRDKSTLIMERETMEEAVRRHREVSILGIENHFNKLQKLLEAERNWKKIVDASHKAGFTEELADNKEDTDP
;
A
#
# COMPACT_ATOMS: atom_id res chain seq x y z
N MET A 1 -0.49 19.88 -23.09
CA MET A 1 -0.37 18.89 -22.00
C MET A 1 0.94 18.15 -22.22
N GLN A 2 1.84 18.20 -21.25
CA GLN A 2 3.11 17.47 -21.32
C GLN A 2 2.84 15.96 -21.22
N GLU A 3 3.75 15.13 -21.73
CA GLU A 3 3.57 13.68 -21.79
C GLU A 3 3.35 13.04 -20.41
N ALA A 4 4.10 13.50 -19.40
CA ALA A 4 3.95 13.06 -18.01
C ALA A 4 2.57 13.41 -17.42
N GLU A 5 1.98 14.55 -17.79
CA GLU A 5 0.62 14.94 -17.34
C GLU A 5 -0.45 14.04 -17.99
N ARG A 6 -0.22 13.61 -19.23
CA ARG A 6 -1.10 12.67 -19.94
C ARG A 6 -1.10 11.30 -19.25
N ASP A 7 0.07 10.81 -18.87
CA ASP A 7 0.19 9.50 -18.20
C ASP A 7 -0.49 9.52 -16.83
N ILE A 8 -0.24 10.55 -16.02
CA ILE A 8 -0.90 10.73 -14.72
C ILE A 8 -2.43 10.78 -14.90
N PHE A 9 -2.91 11.49 -15.93
CA PHE A 9 -4.34 11.57 -16.24
C PHE A 9 -4.93 10.21 -16.65
N HIS A 10 -4.24 9.44 -17.50
CA HIS A 10 -4.69 8.12 -17.93
C HIS A 10 -4.70 7.09 -16.79
N TYR A 11 -3.64 7.03 -15.97
CA TYR A 11 -3.62 6.14 -14.81
C TYR A 11 -4.65 6.54 -13.75
N SER A 12 -4.89 7.85 -13.57
CA SER A 12 -5.94 8.34 -12.68
C SER A 12 -7.33 7.92 -13.17
N LEU A 13 -7.59 8.01 -14.47
CA LEU A 13 -8.83 7.52 -15.09
C LEU A 13 -8.99 6.01 -14.92
N ILE A 14 -7.94 5.23 -15.17
CA ILE A 14 -7.97 3.77 -14.99
C ILE A 14 -8.27 3.41 -13.53
N PHE A 15 -7.62 4.08 -12.57
CA PHE A 15 -7.84 3.82 -11.14
C PHE A 15 -9.29 4.18 -10.72
N LEU A 16 -9.82 5.28 -11.24
CA LEU A 16 -11.20 5.69 -10.99
C LEU A 16 -12.17 4.66 -11.58
N PHE A 17 -12.03 4.29 -12.85
CA PHE A 17 -13.00 3.45 -13.56
C PHE A 17 -12.86 1.94 -13.31
N VAL A 18 -11.69 1.42 -12.93
CA VAL A 18 -11.51 0.00 -12.55
C VAL A 18 -12.43 -0.40 -11.38
N SER A 19 -12.70 0.54 -10.48
CA SER A 19 -13.56 0.31 -9.32
C SER A 19 -15.06 0.31 -9.67
N PHE A 20 -15.47 0.89 -10.80
CA PHE A 20 -16.88 1.01 -11.20
C PHE A 20 -17.14 0.18 -12.46
N ARG A 21 -17.51 -1.08 -12.24
CA ARG A 21 -18.01 -1.95 -13.32
C ARG A 21 -19.42 -1.58 -13.79
N ASP A 22 -20.15 -0.81 -12.99
CA ASP A 22 -21.49 -0.33 -13.31
C ASP A 22 -21.66 1.16 -12.98
N LYS A 23 -22.25 1.91 -13.90
CA LYS A 23 -22.53 3.35 -13.76
C LYS A 23 -23.45 3.65 -12.57
N SER A 24 -24.30 2.70 -12.20
CA SER A 24 -25.19 2.78 -11.03
C SER A 24 -24.43 2.81 -9.69
N THR A 25 -23.21 2.27 -9.64
CA THR A 25 -22.34 2.30 -8.44
C THR A 25 -21.51 3.57 -8.34
N LEU A 26 -21.39 4.32 -9.44
CA LEU A 26 -20.63 5.56 -9.54
C LEU A 26 -21.48 6.77 -9.10
N ILE A 27 -22.74 6.83 -9.52
CA ILE A 27 -23.59 8.01 -9.36
C ILE A 27 -24.70 7.74 -8.34
N MET A 28 -24.76 8.53 -7.26
CA MET A 28 -25.89 8.47 -6.32
C MET A 28 -27.14 9.17 -6.88
N GLU A 29 -28.31 8.86 -6.33
CA GLU A 29 -29.56 9.48 -6.75
C GLU A 29 -29.49 11.01 -6.60
N ARG A 30 -29.70 11.74 -7.70
CA ARG A 30 -29.57 13.21 -7.84
C ARG A 30 -28.13 13.77 -7.86
N GLU A 31 -27.10 12.94 -7.85
CA GLU A 31 -25.71 13.38 -8.01
C GLU A 31 -25.38 13.61 -9.49
N THR A 32 -24.68 14.70 -9.80
CA THR A 32 -24.14 14.91 -11.14
C THR A 32 -22.88 14.07 -11.37
N MET A 33 -22.53 13.80 -12.63
CA MET A 33 -21.32 13.03 -12.95
C MET A 33 -20.03 13.67 -12.38
N GLU A 34 -19.94 15.00 -12.38
CA GLU A 34 -18.79 15.71 -11.83
C GLU A 34 -18.67 15.56 -10.30
N GLU A 35 -19.79 15.60 -9.58
CA GLU A 35 -19.84 15.40 -8.14
C GLU A 35 -19.43 13.98 -7.76
N ALA A 36 -19.93 12.98 -8.50
CA ALA A 36 -19.54 11.59 -8.34
C ALA A 36 -18.02 11.40 -8.51
N VAL A 37 -17.44 11.96 -9.57
CA VAL A 37 -15.98 11.91 -9.83
C VAL A 37 -15.20 12.60 -8.71
N ARG A 38 -15.65 13.78 -8.25
CA ARG A 38 -14.99 14.51 -7.16
C ARG A 38 -15.01 13.72 -5.85
N ARG A 39 -16.18 13.21 -5.45
CA ARG A 39 -16.35 12.40 -4.23
C ARG A 39 -15.48 11.15 -4.29
N HIS A 40 -15.46 10.45 -5.41
CA HIS A 40 -14.62 9.25 -5.57
C HIS A 40 -13.13 9.56 -5.53
N ARG A 41 -12.71 10.67 -6.13
CA ARG A 41 -11.33 11.13 -6.04
C ARG A 41 -10.94 11.41 -4.59
N GLU A 42 -11.76 12.13 -3.83
CA GLU A 42 -11.52 12.43 -2.42
C GLU A 42 -11.43 11.16 -1.56
N VAL A 43 -12.41 10.26 -1.69
CA VAL A 43 -12.40 8.98 -0.95
C VAL A 43 -11.18 8.12 -1.32
N SER A 44 -10.79 8.11 -2.59
CA SER A 44 -9.62 7.35 -3.05
C SER A 44 -8.33 7.92 -2.47
N ILE A 45 -8.17 9.25 -2.47
CA ILE A 45 -7.01 9.93 -1.88
C ILE A 45 -6.91 9.61 -0.38
N LEU A 46 -8.03 9.72 0.35
CA LEU A 46 -8.08 9.39 1.78
C LEU A 46 -7.75 7.91 2.05
N GLY A 47 -8.24 7.01 1.20
CA GLY A 47 -7.92 5.59 1.27
C GLY A 47 -6.42 5.34 1.09
N ILE A 48 -5.82 5.93 0.05
CA ILE A 48 -4.38 5.82 -0.24
C ILE A 48 -3.55 6.38 0.92
N GLU A 49 -3.91 7.56 1.44
CA GLU A 49 -3.20 8.20 2.56
C GLU A 49 -3.23 7.31 3.81
N ASN A 50 -4.38 6.72 4.14
CA ASN A 50 -4.51 5.80 5.26
C ASN A 50 -3.67 4.53 5.07
N HIS A 51 -3.67 3.94 3.86
CA HIS A 51 -2.83 2.79 3.55
C HIS A 51 -1.34 3.14 3.64
N PHE A 52 -0.94 4.29 3.12
CA PHE A 52 0.43 4.76 3.18
C PHE A 52 0.90 4.98 4.63
N ASN A 53 0.09 5.60 5.49
CA ASN A 53 0.38 5.76 6.91
C ASN A 53 0.59 4.42 7.64
N LYS A 54 -0.20 3.39 7.29
CA LYS A 54 -0.01 2.03 7.84
C LYS A 54 1.32 1.42 7.38
N LEU A 55 1.66 1.54 6.10
CA LEU A 55 2.93 1.05 5.55
C LEU A 55 4.13 1.78 6.16
N GLN A 56 4.04 3.10 6.38
CA GLN A 56 5.08 3.86 7.06
C GLN A 56 5.33 3.35 8.49
N LYS A 57 4.26 3.07 9.25
CA LYS A 57 4.40 2.50 10.61
C LYS A 57 5.03 1.11 10.59
N LEU A 58 4.67 0.26 9.63
CA LEU A 58 5.29 -1.06 9.47
C LEU A 58 6.77 -0.95 9.14
N LEU A 59 7.14 -0.07 8.22
CA LEU A 59 8.55 0.16 7.85
C LEU A 59 9.38 0.67 9.05
N GLU A 60 8.79 1.53 9.88
CA GLU A 60 9.44 2.01 11.09
C GLU A 60 9.62 0.88 12.12
N ALA A 61 8.61 0.02 12.29
CA ALA A 61 8.72 -1.16 13.13
C ALA A 61 9.81 -2.13 12.65
N GLU A 62 9.89 -2.38 11.35
CA GLU A 62 10.93 -3.22 10.74
C GLU A 62 12.33 -2.63 10.95
N ARG A 63 12.50 -1.31 10.77
CA ARG A 63 13.77 -0.62 11.04
C ARG A 63 14.18 -0.73 12.51
N ASN A 64 13.22 -0.59 13.43
CA ASN A 64 13.49 -0.71 14.85
C ASN A 64 13.84 -2.15 15.24
N TRP A 65 13.16 -3.14 14.66
CA TRP A 65 13.51 -4.55 14.80
C TRP A 65 14.95 -4.82 14.35
N LYS A 66 15.32 -4.32 13.17
CA LYS A 66 16.69 -4.46 12.64
C LYS A 66 17.74 -3.88 13.60
N LYS A 67 17.50 -2.70 14.17
CA LYS A 67 18.41 -2.10 15.17
C LYS A 67 18.59 -2.98 16.39
N ILE A 68 17.51 -3.63 16.86
CA ILE A 68 17.56 -4.55 18.00
C ILE A 68 18.39 -5.79 17.65
N VAL A 69 18.13 -6.40 16.49
CA VAL A 69 18.89 -7.56 16.00
C VAL A 69 20.37 -7.21 15.87
N ASP A 70 20.72 -6.10 15.23
CA ASP A 70 22.11 -5.65 15.06
C ASP A 70 22.79 -5.41 16.42
N ALA A 71 22.09 -4.80 17.38
CA ALA A 71 22.60 -4.58 18.73
C ALA A 71 22.82 -5.89 19.48
N SER A 72 21.90 -6.86 19.36
CA SER A 72 22.02 -8.18 19.99
C SER A 72 23.21 -8.97 19.45
N HIS A 73 23.40 -8.96 18.12
CA HIS A 73 24.54 -9.58 17.45
C HIS A 73 25.85 -8.94 17.92
N LYS A 74 25.91 -7.61 18.01
CA LYS A 74 27.09 -6.89 18.51
C LYS A 74 27.39 -7.16 19.99
N ALA A 75 26.36 -7.38 20.81
CA ALA A 75 26.49 -7.71 22.22
C ALA A 75 26.90 -9.18 22.46
N GLY A 76 27.09 -9.98 21.40
CA GLY A 76 27.47 -11.39 21.51
C GLY A 76 26.31 -12.31 21.84
N PHE A 77 25.06 -11.83 21.80
CA PHE A 77 23.86 -12.67 21.84
C PHE A 77 23.65 -13.30 20.47
N THR A 78 24.48 -14.28 20.12
CA THR A 78 24.15 -15.27 19.10
C THR A 78 23.40 -16.38 19.82
N GLU A 79 22.07 -16.29 19.88
CA GLU A 79 21.27 -17.51 19.97
C GLU A 79 21.50 -18.20 18.63
N GLU A 80 22.35 -19.22 18.64
CA GLU A 80 22.59 -20.11 17.52
C GLU A 80 21.22 -20.70 17.17
N LEU A 81 20.55 -20.11 16.17
CA LEU A 81 19.38 -20.72 15.57
C LEU A 81 19.90 -22.04 15.01
N ALA A 82 19.74 -23.11 15.79
CA ALA A 82 20.05 -24.45 15.36
C ALA A 82 19.31 -24.62 14.03
N ASP A 83 20.11 -24.62 12.96
CA ASP A 83 19.68 -24.94 11.62
C ASP A 83 19.21 -26.38 11.76
N ASN A 84 17.90 -26.55 11.98
CA ASN A 84 17.24 -27.84 12.03
C ASN A 84 17.35 -28.41 10.62
N LYS A 85 18.52 -28.95 10.31
CA LYS A 85 18.71 -29.88 9.22
C LYS A 85 17.90 -31.09 9.63
N GLU A 86 16.65 -31.13 9.18
CA GLU A 86 15.94 -32.38 9.04
C GLU A 86 16.78 -33.24 8.09
N ASP A 87 17.65 -34.06 8.67
CA ASP A 87 18.27 -35.21 8.03
C ASP A 87 17.12 -36.10 7.52
N THR A 88 16.76 -35.87 6.27
CA THR A 88 16.03 -36.83 5.45
C THR A 88 17.10 -37.64 4.72
N ASP A 89 17.65 -38.62 5.44
CA ASP A 89 18.35 -39.75 4.84
C ASP A 89 17.30 -40.66 4.14
N PRO A 90 17.69 -41.41 3.08
CA PRO A 90 16.90 -41.67 1.87
C PRO A 90 15.73 -42.66 1.98
#